data_AF-A0A1I0ERH7-F1
#
_entry.id   AF-A0A1I0ERH7-F1
#
_cell.length_a   1.000
_cell.length_b   1.000
_cell.length_c   1.000
_cell.angle_alpha   90.00
_cell.angle_beta   90.00
_cell.angle_gamma   90.00
#
_symmetry.space_group_name_H-M   'P 1'
#
loop_
_entity.id
_entity.type
_entity.pdbx_description
1 polymer ?
#
loop_
_entity_poly.entity_id
_entity_poly.type
_entity_poly.pdbx_seq_one_letter_code
_entity_poly.pdbx_strand_id
1 'polypeptide(L)' 'MSEQQTEADLARTHVDVHDWGPTEADEEDVLKSLYGPPGADGVYRGEGESK' A
#
# COMPACT_ATOMS: atom_id res chain seq x y z
N MET A 1 43.14 24.30 -3.18
CA MET A 1 42.61 23.43 -2.11
C MET A 1 41.22 23.96 -1.76
N SER A 2 40.20 23.65 -2.57
CA SER A 2 38.81 24.03 -2.32
C SER A 2 37.97 22.75 -2.38
N GLU A 3 38.02 21.97 -1.29
CA GLU A 3 37.35 20.68 -1.16
C GLU A 3 36.25 20.71 -0.09
N GLN A 4 35.55 21.84 0.10
CA GLN A 4 34.56 21.97 1.17
C GLN A 4 33.18 22.41 0.66
N GLN A 5 32.70 21.81 -0.43
CA GLN A 5 31.33 22.04 -0.95
C GLN A 5 30.53 20.75 -1.15
N THR A 6 30.87 19.65 -0.48
CA THR A 6 30.21 18.34 -0.68
C THR A 6 29.42 17.80 0.52
N GLU A 7 29.23 18.57 1.59
CA GLU A 7 28.47 18.08 2.77
C GLU A 7 27.10 18.74 2.96
N ALA A 8 26.83 19.88 2.29
CA ALA A 8 25.61 20.66 2.52
C ALA A 8 24.36 20.16 1.73
N ASP A 9 24.52 19.17 0.85
CA ASP A 9 23.44 18.71 -0.04
C ASP A 9 22.72 17.44 0.46
N LEU A 10 23.28 16.75 1.46
CA LEU A 10 22.66 15.53 2.03
C LEU A 10 21.60 15.82 3.11
N ALA A 11 21.38 17.09 3.45
CA ALA A 11 20.54 17.52 4.58
C ALA A 11 19.22 18.22 4.18
N ARG A 12 18.78 18.05 2.93
CA ARG A 12 17.45 18.44 2.43
C ARG A 12 16.85 17.18 1.79
N THR A 13 16.10 16.33 2.46
CA THR A 13 14.83 16.60 3.13
C THR A 13 14.49 15.34 3.90
N HIS A 14 14.28 15.49 5.20
CA HIS A 14 13.60 14.51 6.04
C HIS A 14 12.26 14.18 5.36
N VAL A 15 12.13 13.00 4.75
CA VAL A 15 10.82 12.53 4.28
C VAL A 15 10.00 12.40 5.55
N ASP A 16 9.01 13.29 5.71
CA ASP A 16 8.07 13.20 6.80
C ASP A 16 7.33 11.87 6.64
N VAL A 17 7.67 10.91 7.51
CA VAL A 17 7.11 9.55 7.49
C VAL A 17 5.63 9.57 7.94
N HIS A 18 5.01 10.74 8.09
CA HIS A 18 3.57 10.91 8.25
C HIS A 18 2.88 11.42 6.99
N ASP A 19 3.62 11.85 5.96
CA ASP A 19 3.10 12.16 4.60
C ASP A 19 3.24 10.95 3.67
N TRP A 20 2.99 9.73 4.19
CA TRP A 20 2.68 8.62 3.29
C TRP A 20 1.27 8.92 2.80
N GLY A 21 1.15 9.15 1.49
CA GLY A 21 -0.14 9.30 0.84
C GLY A 21 -1.10 8.16 1.18
N PRO A 22 -2.37 8.24 0.75
CA PRO A 22 -3.38 7.25 1.12
C PRO A 22 -2.83 5.84 0.93
N THR A 23 -2.88 5.05 2.01
CA THR A 23 -2.47 3.65 1.96
C THR A 23 -3.33 2.91 0.94
N GLU A 24 -2.80 1.82 0.40
CA GLU A 24 -3.60 0.94 -0.45
C GLU A 24 -4.88 0.52 0.28
N ALA A 25 -5.93 0.27 -0.51
CA ALA A 25 -7.18 -0.23 0.04
C ALA A 25 -6.96 -1.58 0.71
N ASP A 26 -7.71 -1.83 1.78
CA ASP A 26 -7.66 -3.12 2.48
C ASP A 26 -7.97 -4.26 1.51
N GLU A 27 -7.11 -5.27 1.49
CA GLU A 27 -7.20 -6.38 0.55
C GLU A 27 -8.52 -7.14 0.70
N GLU A 28 -9.02 -7.32 1.94
CA GLU A 28 -10.30 -7.99 2.14
C GLU A 28 -11.47 -7.16 1.63
N ASP A 29 -11.45 -5.84 1.81
CA ASP A 29 -12.50 -4.97 1.29
C ASP A 29 -12.55 -4.99 -0.24
N VAL A 30 -11.38 -4.98 -0.89
CA VAL A 30 -11.28 -5.13 -2.35
C VAL A 30 -11.82 -6.49 -2.79
N LEU A 31 -11.41 -7.57 -2.12
CA LEU A 31 -11.86 -8.93 -2.45
C LEU A 31 -13.37 -9.11 -2.25
N LYS A 32 -13.94 -8.57 -1.17
CA LYS A 32 -15.39 -8.57 -0.92
C LYS A 32 -16.16 -7.79 -1.99
N SER A 33 -15.63 -6.65 -2.43
CA SER A 33 -16.26 -5.85 -3.47
C SER A 33 -16.25 -6.54 -4.84
N LEU A 34 -15.21 -7.32 -5.15
CA LEU A 34 -15.04 -7.97 -6.46
C LEU A 34 -15.73 -9.33 -6.53
N TYR A 35 -15.64 -10.12 -5.46
CA TYR A 35 -16.00 -11.53 -5.44
C TYR A 35 -17.14 -11.87 -4.45
N GLY A 36 -17.66 -10.89 -3.73
CA GLY A 36 -18.64 -11.12 -2.66
C GLY A 36 -17.99 -11.74 -1.41
N PRO A 37 -18.78 -12.29 -0.48
CA PRO A 37 -18.26 -12.89 0.73
C PRO A 37 -17.40 -14.13 0.42
N PRO A 38 -16.37 -14.43 1.25
CA PRO A 38 -15.60 -15.64 1.09
C PRO A 38 -16.44 -16.88 1.40
N GLY A 39 -16.04 -18.03 0.86
CA GLY A 39 -16.62 -19.32 1.21
C GLY A 39 -16.35 -19.72 2.66
N ALA A 40 -16.94 -20.83 3.11
CA ALA A 40 -16.73 -21.36 4.46
C ALA A 40 -15.26 -21.73 4.75
N ASP A 41 -14.46 -21.91 3.70
CA ASP A 41 -13.02 -22.18 3.74
C ASP A 41 -12.17 -20.89 3.66
N GLY A 42 -12.79 -19.71 3.62
CA GLY A 42 -12.12 -18.41 3.53
C GLY A 42 -11.72 -18.00 2.11
N VAL A 43 -12.06 -18.78 1.08
CA VAL A 43 -11.65 -18.48 -0.31
C VAL A 43 -12.72 -17.68 -1.04
N TYR A 44 -12.30 -16.57 -1.67
CA TYR A 44 -13.14 -15.71 -2.51
C TYR A 44 -13.26 -16.30 -3.92
N ARG A 45 -14.49 -16.63 -4.35
CA ARG A 45 -14.77 -17.31 -5.64
C ARG A 45 -15.69 -16.53 -6.59
N GLY A 46 -16.34 -15.47 -6.11
CA GLY A 46 -17.44 -14.82 -6.85
C GLY A 46 -18.78 -15.49 -6.55
N GLU A 47 -19.88 -14.73 -6.64
CA GLU A 47 -21.26 -15.22 -6.42
C GLU A 47 -21.74 -16.29 -7.43
N GLY A 48 -20.85 -16.90 -8.22
CA GLY A 48 -21.16 -17.84 -9.30
C GLY A 48 -20.80 -19.31 -9.04
N GLU A 49 -19.99 -19.64 -8.03
CA GLU A 49 -19.51 -21.02 -7.80
C GLU A 49 -20.42 -21.89 -6.91
N SER A 50 -21.65 -21.43 -6.62
CA SER A 50 -22.62 -22.16 -5.78
C SER A 50 -23.56 -23.10 -6.55
N LYS A 51 -23.15 -23.67 -7.68
CA LYS A 51 -24.04 -24.49 -8.53
C LYS A 51 -23.53 -25.89 -8.83
#